data_AF-A0A0G0U0W4-F1
#
_entry.id   AF-A0A0G0U0W4-F1
#
_cell.length_a   1.000
_cell.length_b   1.000
_cell.length_c   1.000
_cell.angle_alpha   90.00
_cell.angle_beta   90.00
_cell.angle_gamma   90.00
#
_symmetry.space_group_name_H-M   'P 1'
#
loop_
_entity.id
_entity.type
_entity.pdbx_description
1 polymer ?
#
loop_
_entity_poly.entity_id
_entity_poly.type
_entity_poly.pdbx_seq_one_letter_code
_entity_poly.pdbx_strand_id
1 'polypeptide(L)'
;MAICNVDGPHFSKWISFFDDKIVQVKNIIVYILLLLLAAEAVSLGVIRKQKTKTAVLSVALTPYPTSTPTESPKPTLTPTATPTKSPTPTISPTKKPTPTAVPQPIFSSEEINGFINRFASQYGVSADVLRHIALCESGFNPLAEHLGYVGLYQFGGVTWKNIRNSFGEDPSLDLRSNAEEAVQTAAYAISIGKKGIWPNCYP
;
A
#
# COMPACT_ATOMS: atom_id res chain seq x y z
N MET A 1 -13.79 33.16 33.06
CA MET A 1 -13.90 33.59 31.66
C MET A 1 -12.65 34.43 31.39
N ALA A 2 -11.60 33.81 30.85
CA ALA A 2 -10.33 34.49 30.58
C ALA A 2 -10.22 34.69 29.08
N ILE A 3 -10.25 35.95 28.64
CA ILE A 3 -10.02 36.34 27.26
C ILE A 3 -8.51 36.60 27.16
N CYS A 4 -7.79 35.76 26.40
CA CYS A 4 -6.39 35.98 26.10
C CYS A 4 -6.30 37.10 25.04
N ASN A 5 -5.69 38.22 25.41
CA ASN A 5 -5.44 39.35 24.54
C ASN A 5 -4.17 39.06 23.71
N VAL A 6 -4.27 39.03 22.38
CA VAL A 6 -3.17 38.72 21.43
C VAL A 6 -2.87 39.92 20.52
N ASP A 7 -2.49 41.04 21.11
CA ASP A 7 -2.07 42.24 20.36
C ASP A 7 -0.62 42.63 20.68
N GLY A 8 0.32 41.77 20.27
CA GLY A 8 1.75 42.04 20.30
C GLY A 8 2.30 42.40 18.90
N PRO A 9 3.23 43.37 18.76
CA PRO A 9 3.76 43.87 17.49
C PRO A 9 4.60 42.87 16.67
N HIS A 10 4.61 41.59 17.04
CA HIS A 10 5.31 40.51 16.33
C HIS A 10 4.41 39.79 15.30
N PHE A 11 3.08 39.88 15.45
CA PHE A 11 2.12 39.16 14.60
C PHE A 11 1.90 39.84 13.23
N SER A 12 2.01 41.17 13.16
CA SER A 12 1.84 41.94 11.90
C SER A 12 2.94 41.68 10.87
N LYS A 13 4.16 41.34 11.34
CA LYS A 13 5.30 41.01 10.47
C LYS A 13 5.21 39.59 9.89
N TRP A 14 4.49 38.69 10.56
CA TRP A 14 4.20 37.34 10.08
C TRP A 14 3.12 37.37 8.99
N ILE A 15 2.01 38.07 9.19
CA ILE A 15 0.93 38.15 8.18
C ILE A 15 1.45 38.67 6.84
N SER A 16 2.24 39.75 6.85
CA SER A 16 2.83 40.30 5.62
C SER A 16 3.83 39.38 4.92
N PHE A 17 4.58 38.55 5.67
CA PHE A 17 5.47 37.56 5.07
C PHE A 17 4.72 36.38 4.43
N PHE A 18 3.61 35.95 5.04
CA PHE A 18 2.77 34.87 4.51
C PHE A 18 1.96 35.32 3.30
N ASP A 19 1.42 36.55 3.30
CA ASP A 19 0.70 37.10 2.15
C ASP A 19 1.60 37.25 0.90
N ASP A 20 2.86 37.67 1.06
CA ASP A 20 3.80 37.84 -0.05
C ASP A 20 4.18 36.49 -0.70
N LYS A 21 4.40 35.45 0.11
CA LYS A 21 4.60 34.07 -0.38
C LYS A 21 3.37 33.53 -1.12
N ILE A 22 2.16 33.85 -0.65
CA ILE A 22 0.91 33.43 -1.30
C ILE A 22 0.70 34.14 -2.63
N VAL A 23 1.03 35.43 -2.74
CA VAL A 23 0.97 36.19 -4.01
C VAL A 23 1.99 35.65 -5.02
N GLN A 24 3.22 35.35 -4.59
CA GLN A 24 4.23 34.74 -5.45
C GLN A 24 3.80 33.36 -5.97
N VAL A 25 3.26 32.50 -5.10
CA VAL A 25 2.77 31.17 -5.50
C VAL A 25 1.58 31.27 -6.46
N LYS A 26 0.64 32.20 -6.22
CA LYS A 26 -0.49 32.44 -7.14
C LYS A 26 -0.02 32.92 -8.51
N ASN A 27 0.95 33.85 -8.57
CA ASN A 27 1.50 34.33 -9.84
C ASN A 27 2.25 33.23 -10.61
N ILE A 28 3.01 32.38 -9.92
CA ILE A 28 3.69 31.22 -10.53
C ILE A 28 2.67 30.23 -11.11
N ILE A 29 1.59 29.93 -10.39
CA ILE A 29 0.52 29.02 -10.87
C ILE A 29 -0.17 29.60 -12.12
N VAL A 30 -0.45 30.90 -12.16
CA VAL A 30 -1.04 31.56 -13.34
C VAL A 30 -0.11 31.48 -14.55
N TYR A 31 1.20 31.67 -14.37
CA TYR A 31 2.18 31.52 -15.46
C TYR A 31 2.28 30.07 -15.96
N ILE A 32 2.25 29.08 -15.08
CA ILE A 32 2.28 27.65 -15.47
C ILE A 32 1.01 27.28 -16.25
N LEU A 33 -0.17 27.75 -15.82
CA LEU A 33 -1.43 27.52 -16.54
C LEU A 33 -1.45 28.17 -17.93
N LEU A 34 -0.91 29.39 -18.06
CA LEU A 34 -0.76 30.06 -19.36
C LEU A 34 0.21 29.33 -20.30
N LEU A 35 1.31 28.77 -19.76
CA LEU A 35 2.27 27.98 -20.55
C LEU A 35 1.67 26.62 -20.98
N LEU A 36 0.86 25.98 -20.14
CA LEU A 36 0.17 24.73 -20.49
C LEU A 36 -0.90 24.94 -21.58
N LEU A 37 -1.69 26.01 -21.50
CA LEU A 37 -2.68 26.35 -22.53
C LEU A 37 -2.03 26.71 -23.88
N ALA A 38 -0.83 27.30 -23.88
CA ALA A 38 -0.08 27.58 -25.11
C ALA A 38 0.48 26.30 -25.78
N ALA A 39 0.70 25.21 -25.03
CA ALA A 39 1.23 23.95 -25.56
C ALA A 39 0.18 23.10 -26.31
N GLU A 40 -1.12 23.35 -26.08
CA GLU A 40 -2.21 22.58 -26.69
C GLU A 40 -2.48 22.96 -28.17
N ALA A 41 -1.85 24.02 -28.68
CA ALA A 41 -1.99 24.44 -30.09
C ALA A 41 -1.12 23.65 -31.09
N VAL A 42 -0.30 22.69 -30.66
CA VAL A 42 0.61 21.92 -31.54
C VAL A 42 0.14 20.48 -31.83
N SER A 43 -0.89 19.98 -31.13
CA SER A 43 -1.23 18.54 -31.18
C SER A 43 -2.38 18.14 -32.12
N LEU A 44 -3.01 19.07 -32.86
CA LEU A 44 -4.05 18.72 -33.85
C LEU A 44 -3.52 18.39 -35.26
N GLY A 45 -2.20 18.49 -35.50
CA GLY A 45 -1.59 18.28 -36.82
C GLY A 45 -1.11 16.84 -37.13
N VAL A 46 -1.09 15.92 -36.16
CA VAL A 46 -0.35 14.64 -36.29
C VAL A 46 -1.25 13.41 -36.56
N ILE A 47 -2.58 13.52 -36.47
CA ILE A 47 -3.51 12.37 -36.65
C ILE A 47 -3.89 12.13 -38.13
N ARG A 48 -2.94 12.22 -39.05
CA ARG A 48 -3.11 11.75 -40.45
C ARG A 48 -1.85 11.05 -40.90
N LYS A 49 -1.74 9.75 -40.59
CA LYS A 49 -1.12 8.69 -41.42
C LYS A 49 -0.78 7.47 -40.57
N GLN A 50 -1.75 6.62 -40.26
CA GLN A 50 -1.48 5.18 -40.15
C GLN A 50 -2.68 4.40 -40.69
N LYS A 51 -2.60 4.07 -41.98
CA LYS A 51 -3.44 3.08 -42.65
C LYS A 51 -2.50 2.03 -43.20
N THR A 52 -2.53 0.83 -42.61
CA THR A 52 -2.09 -0.48 -43.14
C THR A 52 -1.97 -1.43 -41.95
N LYS A 53 -2.27 -2.73 -42.00
CA LYS A 53 -2.80 -3.64 -43.03
C LYS A 53 -3.22 -4.89 -42.22
N THR A 54 -4.47 -5.32 -42.34
CA THR A 54 -4.95 -6.58 -41.78
C THR A 54 -4.29 -7.73 -42.53
N ALA A 55 -3.50 -8.55 -41.83
CA ALA A 55 -2.97 -9.81 -42.33
C ALA A 55 -3.75 -10.95 -41.63
N VAL A 56 -4.57 -11.65 -42.41
CA VAL A 56 -5.31 -12.84 -42.01
C VAL A 56 -4.39 -14.03 -42.24
N LEU A 57 -4.06 -14.79 -41.19
CA LEU A 57 -3.34 -16.06 -41.34
C LEU A 57 -4.28 -17.21 -40.97
N SER A 58 -4.81 -17.83 -42.01
CA SER A 58 -5.50 -19.12 -42.02
C SER A 58 -4.48 -20.22 -42.30
N VAL A 59 -4.60 -21.39 -41.66
CA VAL A 59 -4.08 -22.75 -42.01
C VAL A 59 -4.14 -23.58 -40.72
N ALA A 60 -4.50 -24.86 -40.63
CA ALA A 60 -5.31 -25.79 -41.42
C ALA A 60 -5.53 -27.01 -40.47
N LEU A 61 -6.71 -27.64 -40.50
CA LEU A 61 -7.06 -28.81 -39.69
C LEU A 61 -6.41 -30.09 -40.27
N THR A 62 -5.73 -30.88 -39.44
CA THR A 62 -5.24 -32.21 -39.78
C THR A 62 -6.16 -33.31 -39.25
N PRO A 63 -6.51 -34.34 -40.05
CA PRO A 63 -7.44 -35.40 -39.66
C PRO A 63 -6.81 -36.52 -38.81
N TYR A 64 -7.56 -36.94 -37.78
CA TYR A 64 -7.53 -38.21 -37.03
C TYR A 64 -8.31 -39.25 -37.87
N PRO A 65 -7.86 -40.50 -38.15
CA PRO A 65 -7.86 -41.58 -37.15
C PRO A 65 -6.82 -42.69 -37.35
N THR A 66 -6.58 -43.51 -36.32
CA THR A 66 -6.64 -44.99 -36.43
C THR A 66 -6.72 -45.58 -35.02
N SER A 67 -7.87 -46.20 -34.69
CA SER A 67 -8.03 -47.05 -33.51
C SER A 67 -7.50 -48.45 -33.80
N THR A 68 -6.38 -48.80 -33.21
CA THR A 68 -5.80 -50.15 -33.26
C THR A 68 -6.49 -51.06 -32.23
N PRO A 69 -6.90 -52.28 -32.60
CA PRO A 69 -7.62 -53.18 -31.69
C PRO A 69 -6.73 -53.67 -30.54
N THR A 70 -7.37 -53.70 -29.37
CA THR A 70 -6.92 -54.13 -28.05
C THR A 70 -6.53 -55.60 -28.04
N GLU A 71 -5.24 -55.90 -27.76
CA GLU A 71 -4.84 -57.25 -27.36
C GLU A 71 -5.13 -57.50 -25.87
N SER A 72 -5.56 -58.73 -25.62
CA SER A 72 -6.04 -59.32 -24.38
C SER A 72 -5.05 -59.21 -23.22
N PRO A 73 -5.49 -58.92 -21.98
CA PRO A 73 -4.62 -59.02 -20.82
C PRO A 73 -4.28 -60.49 -20.53
N LYS A 74 -2.98 -60.81 -20.57
CA LYS A 74 -2.40 -62.01 -19.97
C LYS A 74 -2.56 -61.92 -18.44
N PRO A 75 -2.84 -63.02 -17.71
CA PRO A 75 -2.88 -62.99 -16.26
C PRO A 75 -1.50 -62.62 -15.72
N THR A 76 -1.39 -61.40 -15.18
CA THR A 76 -0.19 -60.92 -14.51
C THR A 76 -0.15 -61.49 -13.10
N LEU A 77 0.94 -62.16 -12.77
CA LEU A 77 1.21 -62.73 -11.44
C LEU A 77 1.06 -61.65 -10.37
N THR A 78 0.33 -62.00 -9.31
CA THR A 78 0.15 -61.20 -8.11
C THR A 78 1.51 -60.81 -7.53
N PRO A 79 1.85 -59.51 -7.43
CA PRO A 79 3.08 -59.11 -6.77
C PRO A 79 3.02 -59.48 -5.30
N THR A 80 3.99 -60.27 -4.86
CA THR A 80 4.27 -60.54 -3.45
C THR A 80 4.44 -59.20 -2.71
N ALA A 81 3.73 -59.04 -1.59
CA ALA A 81 3.86 -57.87 -0.73
C ALA A 81 5.33 -57.68 -0.34
N THR A 82 5.97 -56.68 -0.94
CA THR A 82 7.31 -56.27 -0.54
C THR A 82 7.16 -55.49 0.77
N PRO A 83 7.95 -55.77 1.82
CA PRO A 83 7.84 -55.04 3.08
C PRO A 83 8.07 -53.54 2.82
N THR A 84 7.02 -52.75 2.99
CA THR A 84 7.04 -51.30 2.89
C THR A 84 8.01 -50.78 3.95
N LYS A 85 9.13 -50.18 3.52
CA LYS A 85 10.06 -49.53 4.44
C LYS A 85 9.28 -48.47 5.22
N SER A 86 9.29 -48.61 6.54
CA SER A 86 8.72 -47.64 7.49
C SER A 86 9.15 -46.22 7.10
N PRO A 87 8.23 -45.23 7.09
CA PRO A 87 8.58 -43.87 6.74
C PRO A 87 9.69 -43.39 7.67
N THR A 88 10.81 -42.99 7.08
CA THR A 88 11.89 -42.31 7.80
C THR A 88 11.28 -41.10 8.51
N PRO A 89 11.55 -40.87 9.82
CA PRO A 89 11.02 -39.71 10.51
C PRO A 89 11.46 -38.45 9.77
N THR A 90 10.49 -37.74 9.20
CA THR A 90 10.69 -36.46 8.56
C THR A 90 11.21 -35.51 9.62
N ILE A 91 12.46 -35.06 9.48
CA ILE A 91 13.06 -34.07 10.38
C ILE A 91 12.16 -32.84 10.33
N SER A 92 11.48 -32.56 11.44
CA SER A 92 10.64 -31.37 11.58
C SER A 92 11.51 -30.14 11.31
N PRO A 93 11.09 -29.21 10.44
CA PRO A 93 11.89 -28.03 10.12
C PRO A 93 12.19 -27.28 11.42
N THR A 94 13.48 -27.15 11.71
CA THR A 94 13.98 -26.37 12.83
C THR A 94 13.40 -24.96 12.69
N LYS A 95 12.67 -24.47 13.70
CA LYS A 95 12.11 -23.11 13.69
C LYS A 95 13.26 -22.15 13.41
N LYS A 96 13.23 -21.50 12.23
CA LYS A 96 14.18 -20.45 11.87
C LYS A 96 14.20 -19.42 13.01
N PRO A 97 15.36 -18.93 13.46
CA PRO A 97 15.41 -17.89 14.48
C PRO A 97 14.53 -16.72 14.05
N THR A 98 13.57 -16.35 14.90
CA THR A 98 12.76 -15.16 14.73
C THR A 98 13.70 -13.96 14.80
N PRO A 99 13.76 -13.10 13.77
CA PRO A 99 14.57 -11.89 13.84
C PRO A 99 14.15 -11.04 15.05
N THR A 100 15.12 -10.58 15.82
CA THR A 100 14.91 -9.66 16.94
C THR A 100 14.41 -8.32 16.40
N ALA A 101 13.27 -7.85 16.91
CA ALA A 101 12.69 -6.57 16.50
C ALA A 101 13.63 -5.41 16.86
N VAL A 102 13.78 -4.45 15.95
CA VAL A 102 14.52 -3.21 16.21
C VAL A 102 13.67 -2.28 17.09
N PRO A 103 14.19 -1.78 18.23
CA PRO A 103 13.45 -0.85 19.09
C PRO A 103 13.01 0.40 18.33
N GLN A 104 11.73 0.76 18.45
CA GLN A 104 11.16 1.98 17.87
C GLN A 104 11.02 3.06 18.95
N PRO A 105 11.06 4.36 18.57
CA PRO A 105 10.72 5.44 19.49
C PRO A 105 9.28 5.28 20.01
N ILE A 106 9.09 5.57 21.29
CA ILE A 106 7.77 5.57 21.93
C ILE A 106 7.26 7.01 21.94
N PHE A 107 6.07 7.20 21.38
CA PHE A 107 5.40 8.51 21.30
C PHE A 107 4.23 8.56 22.27
N SER A 108 3.97 9.75 22.82
CA SER A 108 2.77 10.04 23.60
C SER A 108 1.52 10.10 22.71
N SER A 109 0.34 9.97 23.30
CA SER A 109 -0.93 10.09 22.57
C SER A 109 -1.09 11.47 21.89
N GLU A 110 -0.52 12.53 22.47
CA GLU A 110 -0.55 13.87 21.89
C GLU A 110 0.29 13.93 20.60
N GLU A 111 1.50 13.38 20.63
CA GLU A 111 2.38 13.30 19.46
C GLU A 111 1.75 12.46 18.34
N ILE A 112 1.15 11.32 18.68
CA ILE A 112 0.43 10.46 17.73
C ILE A 112 -0.73 11.23 17.08
N ASN A 113 -1.51 11.98 17.86
CA ASN A 113 -2.55 12.85 17.31
C ASN A 113 -2.00 13.94 16.39
N GLY A 114 -0.81 14.48 16.71
CA GLY A 114 -0.07 15.39 15.84
C GLY A 114 0.28 14.75 14.49
N PHE A 115 0.81 13.52 14.49
CA PHE A 115 1.08 12.77 13.25
C PHE A 115 -0.19 12.53 12.45
N ILE A 116 -1.29 12.15 13.12
CA ILE A 116 -2.59 11.91 12.47
C ILE A 116 -3.05 13.18 11.76
N ASN A 117 -3.05 14.33 12.44
CA ASN A 117 -3.46 15.59 11.82
C ASN A 117 -2.58 15.97 10.62
N ARG A 118 -1.26 15.80 10.75
CA ARG A 118 -0.30 16.12 9.70
C ARG A 118 -0.54 15.26 8.46
N PHE A 119 -0.56 13.94 8.61
CA PHE A 119 -0.71 13.03 7.48
C PHE A 119 -2.13 12.98 6.92
N ALA A 120 -3.16 13.17 7.76
CA ALA A 120 -4.52 13.40 7.31
C ALA A 120 -4.59 14.55 6.31
N SER A 121 -4.01 15.70 6.70
CA SER A 121 -3.93 16.89 5.85
C SER A 121 -3.11 16.65 4.59
N GLN A 122 -1.95 16.00 4.72
CA GLN A 122 -1.04 15.71 3.60
C GLN A 122 -1.68 14.85 2.50
N TYR A 123 -2.47 13.84 2.89
CA TYR A 123 -3.06 12.89 1.96
C TYR A 123 -4.54 13.15 1.65
N GLY A 124 -5.13 14.22 2.19
CA GLY A 124 -6.53 14.56 1.97
C GLY A 124 -7.51 13.55 2.57
N VAL A 125 -7.18 12.95 3.71
CA VAL A 125 -8.03 11.99 4.44
C VAL A 125 -8.50 12.58 5.75
N SER A 126 -9.64 12.12 6.28
CA SER A 126 -10.15 12.60 7.56
C SER A 126 -9.29 12.10 8.73
N ALA A 127 -8.83 13.02 9.56
CA ALA A 127 -8.10 12.71 10.79
C ALA A 127 -8.96 11.86 11.75
N ASP A 128 -10.27 12.06 11.77
CA ASP A 128 -11.18 11.32 12.64
C ASP A 128 -11.34 9.87 12.19
N VAL A 129 -11.30 9.61 10.87
CA VAL A 129 -11.27 8.25 10.34
C VAL A 129 -9.99 7.53 10.79
N LEU A 130 -8.85 8.19 10.72
CA LEU A 130 -7.57 7.63 11.18
C LEU A 130 -7.57 7.36 12.69
N ARG A 131 -8.15 8.25 13.51
CA ARG A 131 -8.31 8.01 14.96
C ARG A 131 -9.25 6.85 15.24
N HIS A 132 -10.36 6.78 14.52
CA HIS A 132 -11.37 5.73 14.70
C HIS A 132 -10.77 4.36 14.41
N ILE A 133 -10.04 4.22 13.30
CA ILE A 133 -9.35 2.96 12.98
C ILE A 133 -8.30 2.64 14.03
N ALA A 134 -7.45 3.60 14.44
CA ALA A 134 -6.42 3.36 15.46
C ALA A 134 -6.99 2.89 16.81
N LEU A 135 -8.12 3.46 17.23
CA LEU A 135 -8.83 3.03 18.44
C LEU A 135 -9.43 1.63 18.27
N CYS A 136 -10.03 1.34 17.12
CA CYS A 136 -10.67 0.06 16.82
C CYS A 136 -9.67 -1.10 16.71
N GLU A 137 -8.54 -0.87 16.03
CA GLU A 137 -7.54 -1.91 15.74
C GLU A 137 -6.65 -2.23 16.95
N SER A 138 -6.26 -1.24 17.75
CA SER A 138 -5.30 -1.45 18.83
C SER A 138 -5.62 -0.77 20.15
N GLY A 139 -6.75 -0.07 20.26
CA GLY A 139 -7.01 0.80 21.40
C GLY A 139 -6.03 1.98 21.47
N PHE A 140 -5.55 2.46 20.31
CA PHE A 140 -4.55 3.53 20.20
C PHE A 140 -3.15 3.15 20.73
N ASN A 141 -2.80 1.87 20.72
CA ASN A 141 -1.50 1.37 21.16
C ASN A 141 -0.56 1.11 19.95
N PRO A 142 0.56 1.86 19.80
CA PRO A 142 1.51 1.66 18.71
C PRO A 142 2.37 0.39 18.87
N LEU A 143 2.39 -0.23 20.05
CA LEU A 143 3.14 -1.46 20.31
C LEU A 143 2.26 -2.72 20.30
N ALA A 144 0.98 -2.59 19.91
CA ALA A 144 0.07 -3.72 19.86
C ALA A 144 0.51 -4.75 18.81
N GLU A 145 0.46 -6.03 19.16
CA GLU A 145 0.74 -7.13 18.25
C GLU A 145 -0.27 -8.26 18.43
N HIS A 146 -0.86 -8.71 17.32
CA HIS A 146 -1.78 -9.83 17.30
C HIS A 146 -1.65 -10.63 16.00
N LEU A 147 -1.33 -11.93 16.09
CA LEU A 147 -1.27 -12.85 14.94
C LEU A 147 -0.46 -12.33 13.74
N GLY A 148 0.65 -11.61 14.00
CA GLY A 148 1.52 -11.04 12.97
C GLY A 148 1.07 -9.69 12.40
N TYR A 149 -0.04 -9.15 12.89
CA TYR A 149 -0.43 -7.75 12.72
C TYR A 149 0.20 -6.91 13.83
N VAL A 150 0.76 -5.76 13.48
CA VAL A 150 1.57 -4.94 14.38
C VAL A 150 1.17 -3.49 14.25
N GLY A 151 1.21 -2.78 15.37
CA GLY A 151 1.17 -1.33 15.40
C GLY A 151 -0.19 -0.73 15.66
N LEU A 152 -0.21 0.59 15.55
CA LEU A 152 -1.39 1.43 15.79
C LEU A 152 -2.58 1.04 14.89
N TYR A 153 -2.30 0.55 13.69
CA TYR A 153 -3.31 0.18 12.69
C TYR A 153 -3.32 -1.32 12.38
N GLN A 154 -2.66 -2.14 13.21
CA GLN A 154 -2.57 -3.59 13.03
C GLN A 154 -2.24 -3.96 11.57
N PHE A 155 -1.11 -3.53 11.04
CA PHE A 155 -0.73 -3.85 9.66
C PHE A 155 -0.14 -5.26 9.56
N GLY A 156 -0.63 -6.05 8.60
CA GLY A 156 -0.02 -7.31 8.20
C GLY A 156 1.27 -7.05 7.42
N GLY A 157 2.29 -7.90 7.60
CA GLY A 157 3.62 -7.65 7.03
C GLY A 157 3.67 -7.55 5.50
N VAL A 158 2.84 -8.33 4.79
CA VAL A 158 2.74 -8.25 3.32
C VAL A 158 2.07 -6.94 2.89
N THR A 159 0.94 -6.61 3.52
CA THR A 159 0.20 -5.37 3.26
C THR A 159 1.07 -4.14 3.50
N TRP A 160 1.80 -4.11 4.62
CA TRP A 160 2.76 -3.05 4.95
C TRP A 160 3.77 -2.82 3.83
N LYS A 161 4.50 -3.86 3.44
CA LYS A 161 5.52 -3.78 2.38
C LYS A 161 4.95 -3.27 1.08
N ASN A 162 3.80 -3.81 0.66
CA ASN A 162 3.17 -3.43 -0.60
C ASN A 162 2.76 -1.95 -0.61
N ILE A 163 2.24 -1.44 0.52
CA ILE A 163 1.86 -0.03 0.62
C ILE A 163 3.11 0.84 0.66
N ARG A 164 4.07 0.61 1.56
CA ARG A 164 5.32 1.39 1.67
C ARG A 164 6.07 1.51 0.34
N ASN A 165 6.24 0.38 -0.35
CA ASN A 165 6.87 0.36 -1.68
C ASN A 165 6.12 1.20 -2.73
N SER A 166 4.79 1.33 -2.62
CA SER A 166 4.00 2.05 -3.62
C SER A 166 4.15 3.58 -3.57
N PHE A 167 4.65 4.13 -2.46
CA PHE A 167 4.98 5.56 -2.34
C PHE A 167 6.45 5.83 -2.00
N GLY A 168 7.31 4.82 -2.16
CA GLY A 168 8.76 4.98 -2.12
C GLY A 168 9.37 5.09 -0.72
N GLU A 169 8.66 4.65 0.31
CA GLU A 169 9.16 4.69 1.70
C GLU A 169 9.72 3.34 2.16
N ASP A 170 10.50 3.34 3.25
CA ASP A 170 11.15 2.14 3.80
C ASP A 170 10.12 1.05 4.17
N PRO A 171 10.15 -0.14 3.53
CA PRO A 171 9.21 -1.23 3.77
C PRO A 171 9.60 -2.14 4.96
N SER A 172 10.59 -1.77 5.77
CA SER A 172 10.99 -2.53 6.96
C SER A 172 9.80 -2.88 7.85
N LEU A 173 9.72 -4.13 8.29
CA LEU A 173 8.60 -4.61 9.10
C LEU A 173 8.62 -4.08 10.54
N ASP A 174 9.78 -3.63 11.01
CA ASP A 174 9.96 -3.07 12.36
C ASP A 174 9.29 -1.71 12.50
N LEU A 175 9.13 -0.97 11.39
CA LEU A 175 8.49 0.34 11.36
C LEU A 175 6.98 0.27 11.60
N ARG A 176 6.37 -0.92 11.59
CA ARG A 176 4.94 -1.07 11.91
C ARG A 176 4.61 -0.63 13.33
N SER A 177 5.54 -0.78 14.28
CA SER A 177 5.36 -0.33 15.66
C SER A 177 5.80 1.13 15.88
N ASN A 178 6.35 1.79 14.86
CA ASN A 178 6.61 3.22 14.89
C ASN A 178 5.31 3.97 14.56
N ALA A 179 4.83 4.79 15.50
CA ALA A 179 3.54 5.45 15.34
C ALA A 179 3.52 6.45 14.17
N GLU A 180 4.60 7.18 13.92
CA GLU A 180 4.68 8.15 12.83
C GLU A 180 4.56 7.45 11.46
N GLU A 181 5.36 6.40 11.27
CA GLU A 181 5.37 5.60 10.04
C GLU A 181 4.04 4.87 9.82
N ALA A 182 3.45 4.34 10.90
CA ALA A 182 2.17 3.66 10.85
C ALA A 182 1.04 4.62 10.43
N VAL A 183 1.02 5.84 10.97
CA VAL A 183 0.04 6.86 10.60
C VAL A 183 0.22 7.33 9.16
N GLN A 184 1.45 7.60 8.71
CA GLN A 184 1.71 7.96 7.31
C GLN A 184 1.19 6.90 6.35
N THR A 185 1.49 5.63 6.66
CA THR A 185 1.11 4.48 5.84
C THR A 185 -0.40 4.30 5.80
N ALA A 186 -1.09 4.47 6.93
CA ALA A 186 -2.54 4.38 6.99
C ALA A 186 -3.21 5.52 6.22
N ALA A 187 -2.73 6.75 6.39
CA ALA A 187 -3.25 7.91 5.68
C ALA A 187 -3.11 7.76 4.16
N TYR A 188 -1.93 7.33 3.69
CA TYR A 188 -1.70 7.04 2.28
C TYR A 188 -2.59 5.90 1.77
N ALA A 189 -2.70 4.79 2.51
CA ALA A 189 -3.53 3.66 2.09
C ALA A 189 -4.99 4.06 1.88
N ILE A 190 -5.54 4.88 2.78
CA ILE A 190 -6.91 5.40 2.66
C ILE A 190 -7.05 6.33 1.46
N SER A 191 -6.07 7.21 1.20
CA SER A 191 -6.14 8.17 0.10
C SER A 191 -6.17 7.51 -1.28
N ILE A 192 -5.51 6.35 -1.42
CA ILE A 192 -5.57 5.54 -2.65
C ILE A 192 -6.70 4.50 -2.65
N GLY A 193 -7.67 4.62 -1.72
CA GLY A 193 -8.88 3.80 -1.69
C GLY A 193 -8.72 2.40 -1.09
N LYS A 194 -7.59 2.08 -0.43
CA LYS A 194 -7.38 0.78 0.24
C LYS A 194 -8.04 0.69 1.62
N LYS A 195 -9.30 1.12 1.70
CA LYS A 195 -10.10 1.15 2.93
C LYS A 195 -10.40 -0.25 3.47
N GLY A 196 -10.51 -1.24 2.57
CA GLY A 196 -10.77 -2.65 2.90
C GLY A 196 -9.65 -3.38 3.65
N ILE A 197 -8.54 -2.70 3.99
CA ILE A 197 -7.56 -3.21 4.95
C ILE A 197 -8.19 -3.33 6.35
N TRP A 198 -9.14 -2.45 6.67
CA TRP A 198 -9.82 -2.37 7.96
C TRP A 198 -11.33 -2.60 7.79
N PRO A 199 -11.77 -3.80 7.39
CA PRO A 199 -13.16 -4.05 6.99
C PRO A 199 -14.18 -3.81 8.12
N ASN A 200 -13.77 -3.95 9.38
CA ASN A 200 -14.64 -3.75 10.55
C ASN A 200 -14.42 -2.40 11.26
N CYS A 201 -13.35 -1.67 10.90
CA CYS A 201 -12.92 -0.47 11.60
C CYS A 201 -12.94 0.79 10.72
N TYR A 202 -13.13 0.65 9.40
CA TYR A 202 -13.33 1.79 8.50
C TYR A 202 -14.82 2.20 8.52
N PRO A 203 -15.16 3.47 8.82
CA PRO A 203 -16.54 3.95 8.94
C PRO A 203 -17.25 4.20 7.60
#